data_AF-A0A965MQJ8-F1
#
_entry.id   AF-A0A965MQJ8-F1
#
_cell.length_a   1.000
_cell.length_b   1.000
_cell.length_c   1.000
_cell.angle_alpha   90.00
_cell.angle_beta   90.00
_cell.angle_gamma   90.00
#
_symmetry.space_group_name_H-M   'P 1'
#
loop_
_entity.id
_entity.type
_entity.pdbx_description
1 polymer ?
#
loop_
_entity_poly.entity_id
_entity_poly.type
_entity_poly.pdbx_seq_one_letter_code
_entity_poly.pdbx_strand_id
1 'polypeptide(L)'
;MSGTVVAIGVFDGVHRGHHALINEARLRAQLLGASVVAVTFDPHPAAVLAPERSPLLLTTLARRIDLLHEAGCDSVQVQEFTSQFAHKSPEQFVDEVLVPLEPKAIIVGENFRFGYRASGDVRTLADLGETRGFEVQVAALRTEELMVVSSTRIRSLVVAGQVGQAADLLGRPHRLDGTVVHGDKRGREIGYPTANLQWAED
;
A
#
# COMPACT_ATOMS: atom_id res chain seq x y z
N MET A 1 8.27 2.38 26.51
CA MET A 1 8.35 1.64 25.24
C MET A 1 8.59 2.65 24.13
N SER A 2 9.30 2.29 23.06
CA SER A 2 9.46 3.16 21.90
C SER A 2 8.18 3.13 21.08
N GLY A 3 7.39 4.22 21.07
CA GLY A 3 6.19 4.34 20.22
C GLY A 3 6.51 4.23 18.72
N THR A 4 5.50 4.38 17.86
CA THR A 4 5.64 4.11 16.42
C THR A 4 5.53 5.35 15.55
N VAL A 5 6.01 5.25 14.31
CA VAL A 5 5.62 6.14 13.21
C VAL A 5 4.83 5.30 12.23
N VAL A 6 3.58 5.67 12.02
CA VAL A 6 2.64 4.89 11.21
C VAL A 6 2.56 5.47 9.80
N ALA A 7 2.80 4.66 8.78
CA ALA A 7 2.55 4.99 7.38
C ALA A 7 1.25 4.31 6.91
N ILE A 8 0.26 5.08 6.45
CA ILE A 8 -1.06 4.51 6.08
C ILE A 8 -1.30 4.61 4.57
N GLY A 9 -1.75 3.50 3.97
CA GLY A 9 -2.13 3.46 2.57
C GLY A 9 -2.52 2.06 2.11
N VAL A 10 -3.13 1.96 0.93
CA VAL A 10 -3.42 0.64 0.32
C VAL A 10 -2.13 -0.05 -0.13
N PHE A 11 -1.12 0.75 -0.49
CA PHE A 11 0.20 0.30 -0.90
C PHE A 11 0.22 -0.70 -2.07
N ASP A 12 -0.82 -0.73 -2.90
CA ASP A 12 -0.88 -1.63 -4.06
C ASP A 12 0.27 -1.33 -5.04
N GLY A 13 1.12 -2.34 -5.26
CA GLY A 13 2.32 -2.23 -6.07
C GLY A 13 3.53 -1.58 -5.39
N VAL A 14 3.42 -0.99 -4.20
CA VAL A 14 4.53 -0.32 -3.47
C VAL A 14 5.44 0.46 -4.44
N HIS A 15 4.86 1.42 -5.16
CA HIS A 15 5.54 2.18 -6.20
C HIS A 15 6.41 3.30 -5.63
N ARG A 16 7.15 4.03 -6.48
CA ARG A 16 8.08 5.09 -6.02
C ARG A 16 7.42 6.16 -5.13
N GLY A 17 6.15 6.49 -5.36
CA GLY A 17 5.38 7.35 -4.44
C GLY A 17 5.20 6.76 -3.03
N HIS A 18 4.98 5.45 -2.91
CA HIS A 18 4.92 4.76 -1.61
C HIS A 18 6.29 4.70 -0.95
N HIS A 19 7.36 4.46 -1.72
CA HIS A 19 8.73 4.52 -1.19
C HIS A 19 9.07 5.89 -0.61
N ALA A 20 8.63 6.98 -1.25
CA ALA A 20 8.82 8.33 -0.72
C ALA A 20 8.07 8.53 0.62
N LEU A 21 6.81 8.09 0.71
CA LEU A 21 6.02 8.14 1.94
C LEU A 21 6.69 7.34 3.08
N ILE A 22 7.13 6.11 2.79
CA ILE A 22 7.82 5.25 3.76
C ILE A 22 9.16 5.86 4.18
N ASN A 23 9.89 6.49 3.26
CA ASN A 23 11.13 7.17 3.59
C ASN A 23 10.91 8.35 4.55
N GLU A 24 9.86 9.16 4.37
CA GLU A 24 9.49 10.20 5.33
C GLU A 24 9.15 9.61 6.71
N ALA A 25 8.44 8.47 6.75
CA ALA A 25 8.16 7.75 8.00
C ALA A 25 9.44 7.29 8.70
N ARG A 26 10.41 6.75 7.95
CA ARG A 26 11.72 6.31 8.48
C ARG A 26 12.52 7.48 9.05
N LEU A 27 12.58 8.60 8.33
CA LEU A 27 13.26 9.81 8.81
C LEU A 27 12.63 10.31 10.11
N ARG A 28 11.29 10.34 10.20
CA ARG A 28 10.59 10.75 11.41
C ARG A 28 10.81 9.76 12.56
N ALA A 29 10.79 8.46 12.28
CA ALA A 29 11.01 7.41 13.26
C ALA A 29 12.42 7.49 13.89
N GLN A 30 13.43 7.76 13.06
CA GLN A 30 14.81 7.97 13.53
C GLN A 30 14.91 9.16 14.50
N LEU A 31 14.25 10.28 14.21
CA LEU A 31 14.23 11.46 15.09
C LEU A 31 13.51 11.19 16.41
N LEU A 32 12.48 10.35 16.39
CA LEU A 32 11.63 10.07 17.55
C LEU A 32 12.06 8.84 18.36
N GLY A 33 13.10 8.12 17.93
CA GLY A 33 13.48 6.83 18.52
C GLY A 33 12.31 5.84 18.51
N ALA A 34 11.65 5.72 17.35
CA ALA A 34 10.43 4.94 17.12
C ALA A 34 10.66 3.89 16.01
N SER A 35 9.77 2.90 15.91
CA SER A 35 9.72 1.96 14.79
C SER A 35 8.72 2.41 13.72
N VAL A 36 8.91 2.00 12.48
CA VAL A 36 8.01 2.28 11.35
C VAL A 36 7.03 1.14 11.16
N VAL A 37 5.74 1.45 11.24
CA VAL A 37 4.65 0.50 10.98
C VAL A 37 3.90 0.93 9.73
N ALA A 38 3.77 0.06 8.74
CA ALA A 38 2.84 0.28 7.63
C ALA A 38 1.46 -0.28 7.99
N VAL A 39 0.40 0.53 7.89
CA VAL A 39 -0.99 0.07 7.95
C VAL A 39 -1.52 -0.02 6.53
N THR A 40 -1.88 -1.24 6.12
CA THR A 40 -2.45 -1.53 4.81
C THR A 40 -3.80 -2.25 4.94
N PHE A 41 -4.48 -2.46 3.82
CA PHE A 41 -5.84 -2.99 3.79
C PHE A 41 -5.94 -4.21 2.87
N ASP A 42 -6.62 -5.23 3.38
CA ASP A 42 -6.95 -6.43 2.63
C ASP A 42 -8.33 -6.98 3.08
N PRO A 43 -9.26 -7.32 2.18
CA PRO A 43 -9.19 -7.09 0.73
C PRO A 43 -9.09 -5.60 0.38
N HIS A 44 -8.75 -5.29 -0.87
CA HIS A 44 -8.63 -3.90 -1.31
C HIS A 44 -9.94 -3.13 -1.06
N PRO A 45 -9.93 -1.89 -0.48
CA PRO A 45 -11.16 -1.18 -0.12
C PRO A 45 -12.19 -1.06 -1.25
N ALA A 46 -11.72 -0.79 -2.48
CA ALA A 46 -12.59 -0.77 -3.66
C ALA A 46 -13.31 -2.10 -3.94
N ALA A 47 -12.70 -3.26 -3.64
CA ALA A 47 -13.33 -4.57 -3.81
C ALA A 47 -14.54 -4.75 -2.88
N VAL A 48 -14.56 -4.07 -1.74
CA VAL A 48 -15.65 -4.13 -0.75
C VAL A 48 -16.69 -3.05 -0.98
N LEU A 49 -16.24 -1.84 -1.30
CA LEU A 49 -17.11 -0.67 -1.49
C LEU A 49 -17.80 -0.63 -2.85
N ALA A 50 -17.14 -1.14 -3.89
CA ALA A 50 -17.63 -1.18 -5.26
C ALA A 50 -17.04 -2.42 -5.97
N PRO A 51 -17.51 -3.65 -5.64
CA PRO A 51 -16.95 -4.89 -6.17
C PRO A 51 -16.85 -4.92 -7.70
N GLU A 52 -17.83 -4.33 -8.39
CA GLU A 52 -17.87 -4.21 -9.85
C GLU A 52 -16.79 -3.30 -10.45
N ARG A 53 -16.12 -2.50 -9.60
CA ARG A 53 -15.02 -1.60 -9.94
C ARG A 53 -13.71 -2.01 -9.28
N SER A 54 -13.64 -3.23 -8.74
CA SER A 54 -12.44 -3.72 -8.08
C SER A 54 -11.25 -3.69 -9.06
N PRO A 55 -10.14 -3.04 -8.71
CA PRO A 55 -8.97 -3.01 -9.57
C PRO A 55 -8.27 -4.37 -9.59
N LEU A 56 -7.66 -4.72 -10.73
CA LEU A 56 -6.66 -5.79 -10.78
C LEU A 56 -5.45 -5.41 -9.92
N LEU A 57 -5.14 -6.18 -8.89
CA LEU A 57 -4.03 -5.85 -7.98
C LEU A 57 -2.68 -5.92 -8.71
N LEU A 58 -1.78 -4.99 -8.39
CA LEU A 58 -0.42 -4.98 -8.94
C LEU A 58 0.51 -5.98 -8.26
N THR A 59 0.13 -6.44 -7.07
CA THR A 59 0.87 -7.41 -6.26
C THR A 59 -0.10 -8.19 -5.39
N THR A 60 0.22 -9.46 -5.10
CA THR A 60 -0.44 -10.21 -4.03
C THR A 60 -0.21 -9.54 -2.66
N LEU A 61 -1.04 -9.86 -1.67
CA LEU A 61 -0.83 -9.37 -0.30
C LEU A 61 0.56 -9.77 0.23
N ALA A 62 0.96 -11.03 0.05
CA ALA A 62 2.27 -11.52 0.49
C ALA A 62 3.42 -10.69 -0.13
N ARG A 63 3.39 -10.46 -1.44
CA ARG A 63 4.43 -9.65 -2.09
C ARG A 63 4.40 -8.19 -1.65
N ARG A 64 3.22 -7.62 -1.41
CA ARG A 64 3.07 -6.25 -0.87
C ARG A 64 3.69 -6.12 0.52
N ILE A 65 3.52 -7.11 1.39
CA ILE A 65 4.18 -7.15 2.71
C ILE A 65 5.70 -7.19 2.56
N ASP A 66 6.24 -8.05 1.69
CA ASP A 66 7.69 -8.12 1.44
C ASP A 66 8.23 -6.77 0.95
N LEU A 67 7.54 -6.14 0.01
CA LEU A 67 7.93 -4.85 -0.55
C LEU A 67 7.90 -3.71 0.48
N LEU A 68 6.97 -3.75 1.43
CA LEU A 68 6.92 -2.77 2.52
C LEU A 68 8.11 -2.95 3.47
N HIS A 69 8.50 -4.19 3.78
CA HIS A 69 9.74 -4.45 4.53
C HIS A 69 10.99 -4.02 3.73
N GLU A 70 11.07 -4.34 2.43
CA GLU A 70 12.14 -3.89 1.54
C GLU A 70 12.25 -2.35 1.48
N ALA A 71 11.11 -1.64 1.56
CA ALA A 71 11.07 -0.18 1.63
C ALA A 71 11.52 0.38 3.00
N GLY A 72 11.63 -0.47 4.03
CA GLY A 72 12.15 -0.15 5.35
C GLY A 72 11.11 0.06 6.43
N CYS A 73 9.93 -0.56 6.32
CA CYS A 73 9.03 -0.74 7.45
C CYS A 73 9.56 -1.84 8.38
N ASP A 74 9.46 -1.64 9.70
CA ASP A 74 9.83 -2.64 10.71
C ASP A 74 8.73 -3.69 10.88
N SER A 75 7.47 -3.29 10.67
CA SER A 75 6.33 -4.20 10.63
C SER A 75 5.22 -3.69 9.71
N VAL A 76 4.32 -4.61 9.36
CA VAL A 76 3.13 -4.34 8.52
C VAL A 76 1.89 -4.82 9.25
N GLN A 77 0.98 -3.90 9.56
CA GLN A 77 -0.36 -4.19 10.04
C GLN A 77 -1.32 -4.28 8.85
N VAL A 78 -1.82 -5.49 8.59
CA VAL A 78 -2.88 -5.70 7.59
C VAL A 78 -4.23 -5.56 8.29
N GLN A 79 -4.94 -4.50 7.97
CA GLN A 79 -6.30 -4.28 8.46
C GLN A 79 -7.29 -4.97 7.53
N GLU A 80 -8.09 -5.87 8.10
CA GLU A 80 -9.18 -6.49 7.36
C GLU A 80 -10.22 -5.43 6.97
N PHE A 81 -10.42 -5.20 5.68
CA PHE A 81 -11.36 -4.21 5.18
C PHE A 81 -12.70 -4.86 4.85
N THR A 82 -13.58 -4.97 5.84
CA THR A 82 -14.93 -5.52 5.67
C THR A 82 -15.97 -4.41 5.44
N SER A 83 -17.18 -4.78 5.02
CA SER A 83 -18.30 -3.83 4.97
C SER A 83 -18.57 -3.20 6.35
N GLN A 84 -18.42 -3.96 7.44
CA GLN A 84 -18.55 -3.43 8.79
C GLN A 84 -17.44 -2.42 9.10
N PHE A 85 -16.19 -2.73 8.74
CA PHE A 85 -15.06 -1.83 8.90
C PHE A 85 -15.27 -0.51 8.13
N ALA A 86 -15.78 -0.59 6.91
CA ALA A 86 -16.08 0.57 6.07
C ALA A 86 -17.08 1.54 6.70
N HIS A 87 -17.91 1.10 7.65
CA HIS A 87 -18.89 1.94 8.37
C HIS A 87 -18.33 2.64 9.61
N LYS A 88 -17.06 2.44 9.96
CA LYS A 88 -16.44 3.12 11.10
C LYS A 88 -16.35 4.62 10.87
N SER A 89 -16.66 5.42 11.89
CA SER A 89 -16.38 6.86 11.86
C SER A 89 -14.86 7.13 11.85
N PRO A 90 -14.43 8.36 11.50
CA PRO A 90 -13.03 8.77 11.66
C PRO A 90 -12.47 8.50 13.07
N GLU A 91 -13.24 8.81 14.11
CA GLU A 91 -12.88 8.58 15.52
C GLU A 91 -12.70 7.09 15.80
N GLN A 92 -13.66 6.25 15.39
CA GLN A 92 -13.58 4.81 15.58
C GLN A 92 -12.37 4.21 14.85
N PHE A 93 -12.06 4.68 13.64
CA PHE A 93 -10.85 4.25 12.94
C PHE A 93 -9.58 4.63 13.72
N VAL A 94 -9.47 5.88 14.18
CA VAL A 94 -8.31 6.32 14.96
C VAL A 94 -8.19 5.53 16.26
N ASP A 95 -9.26 5.46 17.04
CA ASP A 95 -9.24 4.90 18.40
C ASP A 95 -9.08 3.38 18.39
N GLU A 96 -9.63 2.67 17.40
CA GLU A 96 -9.55 1.20 17.34
C GLU A 96 -8.38 0.65 16.50
N VAL A 97 -7.88 1.41 15.52
CA VAL A 97 -6.83 0.94 14.60
C VAL A 97 -5.49 1.62 14.86
N LEU A 98 -5.49 2.93 15.08
CA LEU A 98 -4.25 3.71 15.14
C LEU A 98 -3.71 3.83 16.56
N VAL A 99 -4.55 4.21 17.54
CA VAL A 99 -4.13 4.38 18.94
C VAL A 99 -3.47 3.13 19.52
N PRO A 100 -3.94 1.88 19.25
CA PRO A 100 -3.26 0.67 19.75
C PRO A 100 -1.84 0.47 19.23
N LEU A 101 -1.45 1.16 18.14
CA LEU A 101 -0.09 1.15 17.61
C LEU A 101 0.84 2.12 18.36
N GLU A 102 0.33 2.86 19.34
CA GLU A 102 1.06 3.90 20.09
C GLU A 102 1.81 4.89 19.17
N PRO A 103 1.11 5.52 18.20
CA PRO A 103 1.74 6.40 17.23
C PRO A 103 2.28 7.65 17.94
N LYS A 104 3.52 8.01 17.64
CA LYS A 104 4.06 9.35 17.89
C LYS A 104 3.80 10.28 16.69
N ALA A 105 3.81 9.71 15.48
CA ALA A 105 3.49 10.41 14.26
C ALA A 105 2.80 9.49 13.25
N ILE A 106 1.94 10.05 12.42
CA ILE A 106 1.29 9.36 11.30
C ILE A 106 1.62 10.08 10.00
N ILE A 107 2.14 9.33 9.03
CA ILE A 107 2.49 9.79 7.70
C ILE A 107 1.45 9.33 6.69
N VAL A 108 0.86 10.27 5.97
CA VAL A 108 -0.16 10.02 4.94
C VAL A 108 0.13 10.79 3.66
N GLY A 109 -0.46 10.37 2.55
CA GLY A 109 -0.48 11.17 1.32
C GLY A 109 -1.45 12.35 1.42
N GLU A 110 -1.26 13.38 0.59
CA GLU A 110 -2.08 14.60 0.59
C GLU A 110 -3.58 14.30 0.36
N ASN A 111 -3.89 13.34 -0.50
CA ASN A 111 -5.26 12.93 -0.83
C ASN A 111 -5.81 11.82 0.10
N PHE A 112 -5.23 11.62 1.29
CA PHE A 112 -5.68 10.60 2.21
C PHE A 112 -7.09 10.89 2.75
N ARG A 113 -7.96 9.89 2.64
CA ARG A 113 -9.33 9.92 3.15
C ARG A 113 -9.60 8.65 3.93
N PHE A 114 -10.40 8.75 4.99
CA PHE A 114 -10.75 7.63 5.86
C PHE A 114 -12.11 7.84 6.53
N GLY A 115 -12.56 6.84 7.29
CA GLY A 115 -13.88 6.84 7.91
C GLY A 115 -15.03 6.62 6.92
N TYR A 116 -16.24 6.49 7.46
CA TYR A 116 -17.43 6.14 6.70
C TYR A 116 -17.68 7.14 5.57
N ARG A 117 -17.81 6.62 4.34
CA ARG A 117 -17.94 7.40 3.11
C ARG A 117 -16.81 8.42 2.91
N ALA A 118 -15.59 8.07 3.34
CA ALA A 118 -14.42 8.92 3.24
C ALA A 118 -14.64 10.30 3.89
N SER A 119 -15.39 10.36 5.00
CA SER A 119 -15.77 11.60 5.68
C SER A 119 -14.60 12.32 6.35
N GLY A 120 -13.58 11.57 6.80
CA GLY A 120 -12.35 12.11 7.36
C GLY A 120 -11.28 12.37 6.30
N ASP A 121 -10.46 13.38 6.55
CA ASP A 121 -9.28 13.76 5.78
C ASP A 121 -8.08 14.07 6.67
N VAL A 122 -6.98 14.50 6.06
CA VAL A 122 -5.74 14.86 6.76
C VAL A 122 -6.00 15.84 7.92
N ARG A 123 -6.89 16.83 7.75
CA ARG A 123 -7.21 17.78 8.81
C ARG A 123 -7.97 17.11 9.95
N THR A 124 -8.96 16.29 9.61
CA THR A 124 -9.69 15.50 10.61
C THR A 124 -8.73 14.60 11.40
N LEU A 125 -7.76 13.97 10.73
CA LEU A 125 -6.75 13.14 11.38
C LEU A 125 -5.84 13.96 12.30
N ALA A 126 -5.47 15.19 11.89
CA ALA A 126 -4.66 16.09 12.71
C ALA A 126 -5.41 16.54 13.97
N ASP A 127 -6.68 16.95 13.84
CA ASP A 127 -7.53 17.36 14.97
C ASP A 127 -7.71 16.20 15.98
N LEU A 128 -7.87 14.97 15.48
CA LEU A 128 -7.89 13.77 16.32
C LEU A 128 -6.51 13.51 16.94
N GLY A 129 -5.43 13.69 16.20
CA GLY A 129 -4.05 13.55 16.69
C GLY A 129 -3.73 14.44 17.88
N GLU A 130 -4.18 15.70 17.88
CA GLU A 130 -3.99 16.64 18.99
C GLU A 130 -4.56 16.11 20.32
N THR A 131 -5.69 15.42 20.26
CA THR A 131 -6.38 14.89 21.43
C THR A 131 -5.93 13.47 21.82
N ARG A 132 -5.33 12.72 20.90
CA ARG A 132 -4.82 11.35 21.12
C ARG A 132 -3.30 11.27 21.31
N GLY A 133 -2.58 12.39 21.16
CA GLY A 133 -1.15 12.48 21.45
C GLY A 133 -0.24 12.05 20.30
N PHE A 134 -0.67 12.21 19.04
CA PHE A 134 0.17 11.95 17.87
C PHE A 134 0.15 13.11 16.87
N GLU A 135 1.25 13.28 16.16
CA GLU A 135 1.36 14.27 15.09
C GLU A 135 0.94 13.67 13.73
N VAL A 136 0.45 14.51 12.81
CA VAL A 136 0.16 14.10 11.44
C VAL A 136 1.06 14.86 10.49
N GLN A 137 1.71 14.14 9.58
CA GLN A 137 2.56 14.72 8.55
C GLN A 137 2.13 14.22 7.18
N VAL A 138 1.94 15.16 6.25
CA VAL A 138 1.72 14.83 4.85
C VAL A 138 3.07 14.58 4.20
N ALA A 139 3.22 13.42 3.56
CA ALA A 139 4.41 13.13 2.77
C ALA A 139 4.44 14.05 1.54
N ALA A 140 5.44 14.92 1.48
CA ALA A 140 5.68 15.74 0.29
C ALA A 140 6.18 14.83 -0.84
N LEU A 141 5.40 14.67 -1.90
CA LEU A 141 5.89 14.07 -3.15
C LEU A 141 6.79 15.11 -3.83
N ARG A 142 8.07 15.13 -3.47
CA ARG A 142 9.00 16.25 -3.72
C ARG A 142 9.38 16.48 -5.20
N THR A 143 8.82 15.74 -6.15
CA THR A 143 9.12 15.88 -7.58
C THR A 143 7.85 15.74 -8.42
N GLU A 144 7.76 16.49 -9.53
CA GLU A 144 6.67 16.33 -10.51
C GLU A 144 6.56 14.89 -11.02
N GLU A 145 7.70 14.21 -11.16
CA GLU A 145 7.80 12.80 -11.50
C GLU A 145 7.08 11.89 -10.50
N LEU A 146 7.17 12.17 -9.19
CA LEU A 146 6.48 11.39 -8.16
C LEU A 146 5.00 11.77 -8.04
N MET A 147 4.62 13.01 -8.35
CA MET A 147 3.22 13.45 -8.33
C MET A 147 2.36 12.71 -9.35
N VAL A 148 2.97 12.25 -10.46
CA VAL A 148 2.27 11.49 -11.51
C VAL A 148 2.29 9.98 -11.29
N VAL A 149 2.87 9.48 -10.19
CA VAL A 149 2.92 8.03 -9.85
C VAL A 149 1.66 7.64 -9.08
N SER A 150 0.91 6.67 -9.60
CA SER A 150 -0.21 6.05 -8.88
C SER A 150 -0.41 4.60 -9.32
N SER A 151 -1.00 3.77 -8.45
CA SER A 151 -1.37 2.39 -8.78
C SER A 151 -2.31 2.33 -9.99
N THR A 152 -3.23 3.30 -10.14
CA THR A 152 -4.12 3.42 -11.31
C THR A 152 -3.32 3.56 -12.60
N ARG A 153 -2.36 4.50 -12.65
CA ARG A 153 -1.55 4.72 -13.85
C ARG A 153 -0.68 3.49 -14.18
N ILE A 154 -0.04 2.91 -13.16
CA ILE A 154 0.80 1.72 -13.33
C ILE A 154 -0.02 0.56 -13.90
N ARG A 155 -1.22 0.35 -13.38
CA ARG A 155 -2.15 -0.68 -13.87
C ARG A 155 -2.52 -0.45 -15.33
N SER A 156 -2.84 0.78 -15.72
CA SER A 156 -3.12 1.10 -17.13
C SER A 156 -1.92 0.80 -18.04
N LEU A 157 -0.70 1.07 -17.59
CA LEU A 157 0.52 0.75 -18.35
C LEU A 157 0.73 -0.75 -18.50
N VAL A 158 0.52 -1.53 -17.42
CA VAL A 158 0.63 -3.00 -17.45
C VAL A 158 -0.40 -3.59 -18.42
N VAL A 159 -1.66 -3.16 -18.34
CA VAL A 159 -2.74 -3.60 -19.26
C VAL A 159 -2.43 -3.23 -20.71
N ALA A 160 -1.81 -2.07 -20.95
CA ALA A 160 -1.39 -1.64 -22.28
C ALA A 160 -0.11 -2.33 -22.79
N GLY A 161 0.48 -3.26 -22.03
CA GLY A 161 1.75 -3.93 -22.37
C GLY A 161 2.99 -3.03 -22.25
N GLN A 162 2.85 -1.82 -21.69
CA GLN A 162 3.92 -0.83 -21.50
C GLN A 162 4.71 -1.11 -20.21
N VAL A 163 5.19 -2.35 -20.06
CA VAL A 163 5.81 -2.85 -18.81
C VAL A 163 7.11 -2.15 -18.42
N GLY A 164 7.85 -1.60 -19.39
CA GLY A 164 9.03 -0.78 -19.13
C GLY A 164 8.69 0.52 -18.39
N GLN A 165 7.69 1.26 -18.88
CA GLN A 165 7.21 2.46 -18.21
C GLN A 165 6.59 2.14 -16.84
N ALA A 166 5.86 1.02 -16.73
CA ALA A 166 5.37 0.55 -15.45
C ALA A 166 6.52 0.30 -14.46
N ALA A 167 7.63 -0.28 -14.93
CA ALA A 167 8.81 -0.52 -14.11
C ALA A 167 9.47 0.77 -13.62
N ASP A 168 9.53 1.82 -14.45
CA ASP A 168 10.09 3.12 -14.07
C ASP A 168 9.30 3.77 -12.92
N LEU A 169 7.97 3.63 -12.92
CA LEU A 169 7.09 4.15 -11.86
C LEU A 169 7.11 3.27 -10.60
N LEU A 170 7.25 1.95 -10.77
CA LEU A 170 7.41 1.00 -9.67
C LEU A 170 8.80 1.08 -9.00
N GLY A 171 9.82 1.52 -9.74
CA GLY A 171 11.23 1.43 -9.34
C GLY A 171 11.82 0.02 -9.47
N ARG A 172 11.08 -0.90 -10.11
CA ARG A 172 11.45 -2.30 -10.34
C ARG A 172 10.57 -2.90 -11.46
N PRO A 173 11.01 -3.98 -12.14
CA PRO A 173 10.14 -4.71 -13.05
C PRO A 173 8.86 -5.20 -12.35
N HIS A 174 7.72 -5.10 -13.04
CA HIS A 174 6.50 -5.76 -12.59
C HIS A 174 6.69 -7.28 -12.64
N ARG A 175 6.17 -7.98 -11.63
CA ARG A 175 6.36 -9.42 -11.44
C ARG A 175 5.00 -10.08 -11.20
N LEU A 176 4.87 -11.27 -11.75
CA LEU A 176 3.79 -12.21 -11.43
C LEU A 176 4.38 -13.38 -10.65
N ASP A 177 3.60 -13.90 -9.72
CA ASP A 177 3.90 -15.13 -8.98
C ASP A 177 2.87 -16.19 -9.35
N GLY A 178 3.33 -17.43 -9.53
CA GLY A 178 2.48 -18.53 -9.93
C GLY A 178 3.17 -19.88 -9.77
N THR A 179 2.36 -20.92 -9.64
CA THR A 179 2.85 -22.30 -9.55
C THR A 179 3.18 -22.80 -10.95
N VAL A 180 4.38 -23.39 -11.10
CA VAL A 180 4.74 -24.05 -12.36
C VAL A 180 3.92 -25.33 -12.50
N VAL A 181 3.14 -25.40 -13.58
CA VAL A 181 2.25 -26.52 -13.87
C VAL A 181 2.61 -27.20 -15.18
N HIS A 182 2.10 -28.40 -15.36
CA HIS A 182 2.14 -29.08 -16.65
C HIS A 182 1.18 -28.37 -17.62
N GLY A 183 1.72 -27.89 -18.74
CA GLY A 183 0.95 -27.30 -19.83
C GLY A 183 1.32 -27.92 -21.18
N ASP A 184 1.29 -27.12 -22.24
CA ASP A 184 1.37 -27.59 -23.64
C ASP A 184 2.71 -28.22 -24.05
N LYS A 185 3.74 -28.17 -23.20
CA LYS A 185 5.08 -28.77 -23.41
C LYS A 185 5.77 -28.41 -24.74
N ARG A 186 5.34 -27.36 -25.45
CA ARG A 186 5.89 -26.90 -26.74
C ARG A 186 7.40 -26.63 -26.72
N GLY A 187 7.96 -26.28 -25.55
CA GLY A 187 9.41 -26.15 -25.37
C GLY A 187 10.21 -27.38 -25.79
N ARG A 188 9.63 -28.59 -25.66
CA ARG A 188 10.27 -29.85 -26.10
C ARG A 188 10.40 -29.95 -27.61
N GLU A 189 9.50 -29.33 -28.37
CA GLU A 189 9.49 -29.36 -29.84
C GLU A 189 10.53 -28.40 -30.43
N ILE A 190 10.79 -27.27 -29.74
CA ILE A 190 11.73 -26.24 -30.19
C ILE A 190 13.12 -26.31 -29.51
N GLY A 191 13.31 -27.25 -28.57
CA GLY A 191 14.57 -27.46 -27.86
C GLY A 191 14.87 -26.47 -26.73
N TYR A 192 13.89 -25.66 -26.30
CA TYR A 192 14.06 -24.66 -25.24
C TYR A 192 13.14 -24.97 -24.05
N PRO A 193 13.67 -25.04 -22.81
CA PRO A 193 12.84 -25.20 -21.62
C PRO A 193 11.82 -24.06 -21.47
N THR A 194 10.58 -24.40 -21.14
CA THR A 194 9.48 -23.45 -20.92
C THR A 194 8.78 -23.75 -19.60
N ALA A 195 8.32 -22.72 -18.90
CA ALA A 195 7.45 -22.86 -17.72
C ALA A 195 6.03 -22.36 -18.04
N ASN A 196 5.01 -23.15 -17.69
CA ASN A 196 3.62 -22.71 -17.72
C ASN A 196 3.24 -22.35 -16.29
N LEU A 197 2.69 -21.15 -16.08
CA LEU A 197 2.35 -20.64 -14.76
C LEU A 197 0.84 -20.69 -14.57
N GLN A 198 0.40 -21.27 -13.46
CA GLN A 198 -0.95 -21.10 -12.92
C GLN A 198 -0.88 -20.08 -11.78
N TRP A 199 -1.67 -19.01 -11.87
CA TRP A 199 -1.83 -18.03 -10.80
C TRP A 199 -3.15 -18.26 -10.07
N ALA A 200 -3.20 -17.87 -8.79
CA ALA A 200 -4.46 -17.82 -8.06
C ALA A 200 -5.30 -16.65 -8.59
N GLU A 201 -6.58 -16.87 -8.81
CA GLU A 201 -7.55 -15.78 -8.95
C GLU A 201 -7.89 -15.34 -7.52
N ASP A 202 -7.28 -14.24 -7.06
CA ASP A 202 -7.67 -13.56 -5.82
C ASP A 202 -8.98 -12.78 -6.03
#